data_AF-A0A7S1HJ80-F1
#
_entry.id   AF-A0A7S1HJ80-F1
#
_cell.length_a   1.000
_cell.length_b   1.000
_cell.length_c   1.000
_cell.angle_alpha   90.00
_cell.angle_beta   90.00
_cell.angle_gamma   90.00
#
_symmetry.space_group_name_H-M   'P 1'
#
loop_
_entity.id
_entity.type
_entity.pdbx_description
1 polymer ?
#
loop_
_entity_poly.entity_id
_entity_poly.type
_entity_poly.pdbx_seq_one_letter_code
_entity_poly.pdbx_strand_id
1 'polypeptide(L)'
;PLLERWLGNLLARQFEGRHSKGIAKTVTKQRVESHYDLELRAAVMHDILDMMPEGVKQNKSKTILQHLSEAWRCWKANIPWKVPGMPIPIENMILRYVKAKADWWTNVAHYNRERIRRGATVDKTVCKKNLGRLTRLWLKAEQERQHNYLKDGPYLSAEEAVAIYTTTVHWLESRKITPIIFPPLNYKHDTKLLILALERLKEGYTVMSRLNQSQREELGLIEQAYDNPHEALSRIKRHLLQQRTFKEVGIEFMDLYSHMIPVYDVEPLEKIT
;
A
#
# COMPACT_ATOMS: atom_id res chain seq x y z
N PRO A 1 45.52 30.80 -5.36
CA PRO A 1 44.44 30.75 -4.34
C PRO A 1 43.79 29.37 -4.14
N LEU A 2 43.21 28.72 -5.16
CA LEU A 2 42.46 27.46 -4.95
C LEU A 2 43.37 26.27 -4.60
N LEU A 3 44.44 26.09 -5.37
CA LEU A 3 45.43 25.03 -5.15
C LEU A 3 46.16 25.19 -3.82
N GLU A 4 46.52 26.42 -3.48
CA GLU A 4 47.15 26.77 -2.21
C GLU A 4 46.29 26.32 -1.01
N ARG A 5 44.98 26.58 -1.05
CA ARG A 5 44.04 26.10 -0.03
C ARG A 5 43.95 24.57 0.01
N TRP A 6 43.90 23.90 -1.14
CA TRP A 6 43.78 22.44 -1.20
C TRP A 6 45.05 21.73 -0.73
N LEU A 7 46.21 22.20 -1.16
CA LEU A 7 47.51 21.68 -0.75
C LEU A 7 47.78 21.99 0.72
N GLY A 8 47.45 23.20 1.20
CA GLY A 8 47.51 23.55 2.62
C GLY A 8 46.66 22.61 3.48
N ASN A 9 45.39 22.38 3.10
CA ASN A 9 44.52 21.45 3.81
C ASN A 9 45.01 19.99 3.74
N LEU A 10 45.62 19.58 2.62
CA LEU A 10 46.18 18.25 2.45
C LEU A 10 47.38 18.04 3.38
N LEU A 11 48.31 18.99 3.42
CA LEU A 11 49.50 18.96 4.26
C LEU A 11 49.13 19.01 5.74
N ALA A 12 48.24 19.94 6.15
CA ALA A 12 47.74 20.01 7.52
C ALA A 12 47.12 18.67 7.94
N ARG A 13 46.26 18.07 7.11
CA ARG A 13 45.67 16.76 7.40
C ARG A 13 46.69 15.61 7.48
N GLN A 14 47.78 15.70 6.71
CA GLN A 14 48.84 14.69 6.68
C GLN A 14 49.71 14.73 7.94
N PHE A 15 50.05 15.93 8.42
CA PHE A 15 50.96 16.12 9.54
C PHE A 15 50.24 16.26 10.90
N GLU A 16 49.09 16.93 10.94
CA GLU A 16 48.31 17.17 12.17
C GLU A 16 47.19 16.12 12.37
N GLY A 17 46.91 15.30 11.35
CA GLY A 17 45.88 14.27 11.38
C GLY A 17 44.46 14.80 11.14
N ARG A 18 43.48 13.89 11.15
CA ARG A 18 42.05 14.26 11.01
C ARG A 18 41.38 14.44 12.37
N HIS A 19 40.77 15.60 12.58
CA HIS A 19 39.86 15.80 13.70
C HIS A 19 38.54 15.05 13.48
N SER A 20 38.34 13.93 14.19
CA SER A 20 37.22 13.02 13.99
C SER A 20 35.85 13.58 14.40
N LYS A 21 35.81 14.53 15.35
CA LYS A 21 34.59 15.21 15.85
C LYS A 21 34.68 16.73 15.86
N GLY A 22 35.69 17.33 15.20
CA GLY A 22 35.92 18.77 15.24
C GLY A 22 34.94 19.61 14.41
N ILE A 23 34.21 18.98 13.47
CA ILE A 23 33.29 19.69 12.56
C ILE A 23 31.91 19.06 12.64
N ALA A 24 30.91 19.87 12.98
CA ALA A 24 29.51 19.48 12.93
C ALA A 24 29.12 19.16 11.49
N LYS A 25 28.57 17.96 11.25
CA LYS A 25 28.20 17.53 9.89
C LYS A 25 26.87 18.16 9.49
N THR A 26 26.86 18.85 8.35
CA THR A 26 25.63 19.38 7.74
C THR A 26 24.66 18.24 7.38
N VAL A 27 23.35 18.47 7.58
CA VAL A 27 22.30 17.54 7.21
C VAL A 27 22.06 17.63 5.70
N THR A 28 22.63 16.67 4.97
CA THR A 28 22.44 16.53 3.52
C THR A 28 21.20 15.67 3.21
N LYS A 29 20.78 15.63 1.95
CA LYS A 29 19.59 14.86 1.45
C LYS A 29 19.49 13.44 2.02
N GLN A 30 20.60 12.73 2.16
CA GLN A 30 20.64 11.35 2.66
C GLN A 30 20.25 11.22 4.14
N ARG A 31 20.38 12.29 4.94
CA ARG A 31 20.20 12.27 6.40
C ARG A 31 18.95 12.99 6.87
N VAL A 32 18.15 13.55 5.97
CA VAL A 32 16.95 14.33 6.33
C VAL A 32 15.96 13.49 7.15
N GLU A 33 15.63 12.28 6.70
CA GLU A 33 14.67 11.41 7.42
C GLU A 33 15.23 10.96 8.78
N SER A 34 16.50 10.54 8.84
CA SER A 34 17.13 10.09 10.08
C SER A 34 17.31 11.23 11.10
N HIS A 35 17.63 12.43 10.63
CA HIS A 35 17.76 13.60 11.49
C HIS A 35 16.39 14.07 12.01
N TYR A 36 15.34 14.05 11.18
CA TYR A 36 13.98 14.31 11.63
C TYR A 36 13.56 13.37 12.78
N ASP A 37 13.85 12.07 12.63
CA ASP A 37 13.55 11.08 13.68
C ASP A 37 14.40 11.29 14.96
N LEU A 38 15.63 11.80 14.82
CA LEU A 38 16.49 12.13 15.96
C LEU A 38 15.92 13.32 16.74
N GLU A 39 15.58 14.41 16.06
CA GLU A 39 15.00 15.62 16.66
C GLU A 39 13.64 15.33 17.29
N LEU A 40 12.79 14.54 16.62
CA LEU A 40 11.49 14.12 17.16
C LEU A 40 11.65 13.34 18.47
N ARG A 41 12.62 12.41 18.53
CA ARG A 41 12.88 11.65 19.76
C ARG A 41 13.44 12.53 20.87
N ALA A 42 14.28 13.50 20.54
CA ALA A 42 14.80 14.46 21.52
C ALA A 42 13.67 15.34 22.08
N ALA A 43 12.79 15.88 21.22
CA ALA A 43 11.64 16.67 21.63
C ALA A 43 10.68 15.89 22.54
N VAL A 44 10.35 14.65 22.18
CA VAL A 44 9.52 13.77 23.02
C VAL A 44 10.19 13.48 24.36
N MET A 45 11.51 13.29 24.38
CA MET A 45 12.24 13.07 25.63
C MET A 45 12.18 14.28 26.56
N HIS A 46 12.25 15.51 26.04
CA HIS A 46 12.07 16.72 26.83
C HIS A 46 10.66 16.77 27.44
N ASP A 47 9.62 16.58 26.64
CA ASP A 47 8.24 16.59 27.11
C ASP A 47 7.96 15.50 28.16
N ILE A 48 8.54 14.30 28.00
CA ILE A 48 8.43 13.22 28.99
C ILE A 48 9.04 13.64 30.34
N LEU A 49 10.20 14.30 30.33
CA LEU A 49 10.90 14.70 31.56
C LEU A 49 10.15 15.81 32.31
N ASP A 50 9.48 16.70 31.59
CA ASP A 50 8.70 17.79 32.14
C ASP A 50 7.34 17.32 32.70
N MET A 51 6.71 16.34 32.05
CA MET A 51 5.43 15.78 32.51
C MET A 51 5.54 14.79 33.67
N MET A 52 6.72 14.20 33.91
CA MET A 52 6.88 13.20 34.97
C MET A 52 7.11 13.85 36.34
N PRO A 53 6.35 13.42 37.38
CA PRO A 53 6.56 13.90 38.74
C PRO A 53 7.95 13.51 39.27
N GLU A 54 8.43 14.28 40.25
CA GLU A 54 9.71 14.04 40.90
C GLU A 54 9.75 12.62 41.50
N GLY A 55 10.82 11.86 41.18
CA GLY A 55 11.00 10.46 41.61
C GLY A 55 10.71 9.36 40.58
N VAL A 56 10.06 9.66 39.43
CA VAL A 56 9.70 8.64 38.41
C VAL A 56 10.55 8.73 37.12
N LYS A 57 11.40 9.75 37.02
CA LYS A 57 11.88 10.33 35.74
C LYS A 57 12.76 9.43 34.84
N GLN A 58 13.53 8.47 35.35
CA GLN A 58 14.55 7.79 34.53
C GLN A 58 14.15 6.43 33.96
N ASN A 59 13.29 5.66 34.64
CA ASN A 59 13.10 4.24 34.29
C ASN A 59 12.07 3.99 33.17
N LYS A 60 11.16 4.95 32.89
CA LYS A 60 10.03 4.73 31.96
C LYS A 60 10.17 5.42 30.59
N SER A 61 11.15 6.30 30.41
CA SER A 61 11.33 7.08 29.17
C SER A 61 11.54 6.21 27.92
N LYS A 62 12.36 5.15 28.03
CA LYS A 62 12.59 4.18 26.94
C LYS A 62 11.31 3.48 26.51
N THR A 63 10.47 3.05 27.46
CA THR A 63 9.20 2.38 27.19
C THR A 63 8.22 3.31 26.49
N ILE A 64 8.13 4.58 26.91
CA ILE A 64 7.29 5.57 26.23
C ILE A 64 7.74 5.78 24.77
N LEU A 65 9.05 5.82 24.51
CA LEU A 65 9.57 5.91 23.14
C LEU A 65 9.27 4.66 22.28
N GLN A 66 9.17 3.48 22.91
CA GLN A 66 8.70 2.27 22.22
C GLN A 66 7.23 2.41 21.84
N HIS A 67 6.38 2.89 22.75
CA HIS A 67 4.97 3.17 22.46
C HIS A 67 4.79 4.21 21.35
N LEU A 68 5.59 5.28 21.33
CA LEU A 68 5.60 6.25 20.23
C LEU A 68 5.93 5.58 18.89
N SER A 69 6.93 4.70 18.88
CA SER A 69 7.36 3.98 17.68
C SER A 69 6.29 3.01 17.19
N GLU A 70 5.57 2.36 18.11
CA GLU A 70 4.47 1.45 17.79
C GLU A 70 3.24 2.21 17.32
N ALA A 71 2.84 3.29 17.99
CA ALA A 71 1.76 4.17 17.56
C ALA A 71 1.96 4.69 16.13
N TRP A 72 3.20 5.03 15.76
CA TRP A 72 3.56 5.39 14.39
C TRP A 72 3.37 4.23 13.39
N ARG A 73 3.68 2.99 13.78
CA ARG A 73 3.44 1.81 12.91
C ARG A 73 1.95 1.55 12.75
N CYS A 74 1.19 1.58 13.84
CA CYS A 74 -0.26 1.45 13.82
C CYS A 74 -0.90 2.51 12.91
N TRP A 75 -0.47 3.78 13.00
CA TRP A 75 -0.94 4.85 12.12
C TRP A 75 -0.69 4.54 10.64
N LYS A 76 0.53 4.07 10.28
CA LYS A 76 0.87 3.68 8.89
C LYS A 76 0.12 2.45 8.38
N ALA A 77 -0.34 1.58 9.28
CA ALA A 77 -1.11 0.38 8.98
C ALA A 77 -2.63 0.59 9.05
N ASN A 78 -3.07 1.79 9.44
CA ASN A 78 -4.47 2.11 9.75
C ASN A 78 -5.10 1.24 10.85
N ILE A 79 -4.29 0.78 11.80
CA ILE A 79 -4.76 0.01 12.95
C ILE A 79 -5.07 0.99 14.09
N PRO A 80 -6.25 0.90 14.73
CA PRO A 80 -6.54 1.66 15.94
C PRO A 80 -5.52 1.37 17.03
N TRP A 81 -4.82 2.40 17.49
CA TRP A 81 -3.84 2.26 18.58
C TRP A 81 -4.49 2.66 19.89
N LYS A 82 -4.69 1.68 20.78
CA LYS A 82 -5.17 1.91 22.15
C LYS A 82 -4.42 0.98 23.10
N VAL A 83 -3.79 1.54 24.13
CA VAL A 83 -3.04 0.78 25.13
C VAL A 83 -3.83 0.78 26.45
N PRO A 84 -4.28 -0.38 26.94
CA PRO A 84 -4.97 -0.47 28.23
C PRO A 84 -4.09 0.03 29.39
N GLY A 85 -4.64 0.85 30.26
CA GLY A 85 -3.94 1.36 31.45
C GLY A 85 -2.88 2.44 31.17
N MET A 86 -2.77 2.98 29.96
CA MET A 86 -1.86 4.09 29.66
C MET A 86 -2.36 5.39 30.30
N PRO A 87 -1.50 6.17 30.98
CA PRO A 87 -1.86 7.50 31.46
C PRO A 87 -2.25 8.42 30.30
N ILE A 88 -3.41 9.08 30.43
CA ILE A 88 -3.97 9.99 29.41
C ILE A 88 -2.97 11.07 28.96
N PRO A 89 -2.17 11.71 29.84
CA PRO A 89 -1.17 12.70 29.40
C PRO A 89 -0.13 12.13 28.44
N ILE A 90 0.31 10.88 28.69
CA ILE A 90 1.29 10.19 27.82
C ILE A 90 0.63 9.80 26.50
N GLU A 91 -0.60 9.28 26.54
CA GLU A 91 -1.37 8.93 25.34
C GLU A 91 -1.54 10.16 24.43
N ASN A 92 -1.99 11.29 24.99
CA ASN A 92 -2.17 12.55 24.26
C ASN A 92 -0.86 13.10 23.68
N MET A 93 0.24 13.03 24.45
CA MET A 93 1.56 13.42 23.96
C MET A 93 1.97 12.56 22.76
N ILE A 94 1.83 11.23 22.85
CA ILE A 94 2.14 10.32 21.74
C ILE A 94 1.28 10.64 20.52
N LEU A 95 -0.03 10.81 20.69
CA LEU A 95 -0.94 11.13 19.59
C LEU A 95 -0.58 12.46 18.91
N ARG A 96 -0.19 13.49 19.69
CA ARG A 96 0.28 14.78 19.16
C ARG A 96 1.52 14.60 18.27
N TYR A 97 2.53 13.88 18.74
CA TYR A 97 3.76 13.66 17.96
C TYR A 97 3.56 12.73 16.76
N VAL A 98 2.71 11.71 16.88
CA VAL A 98 2.31 10.85 15.76
C VAL A 98 1.59 11.68 14.69
N LYS A 99 0.70 12.59 15.08
CA LYS A 99 0.05 13.52 14.16
C LYS A 99 1.07 14.45 13.49
N ALA A 100 1.97 15.07 14.24
CA ALA A 100 3.00 15.95 13.67
C ALA A 100 3.88 15.22 12.64
N LYS A 101 4.26 13.96 12.95
CA LYS A 101 5.01 13.11 12.02
C LYS A 101 4.19 12.69 10.80
N ALA A 102 2.90 12.42 10.98
CA ALA A 102 1.96 12.14 9.90
C ALA A 102 1.83 13.31 8.92
N ASP A 103 1.64 14.53 9.44
CA ASP A 103 1.53 15.75 8.63
C ASP A 103 2.81 15.96 7.80
N TRP A 104 3.99 15.85 8.43
CA TRP A 104 5.27 15.91 7.73
C TRP A 104 5.39 14.82 6.65
N TRP A 105 5.06 13.58 6.99
CA TRP A 105 5.20 12.43 6.08
C TRP A 105 4.31 12.55 4.84
N THR A 106 3.09 13.05 5.01
CA THR A 106 2.10 13.29 3.95
C THR A 106 2.49 14.47 3.08
N ASN A 107 2.93 15.59 3.67
CA ASN A 107 3.42 16.75 2.92
C ASN A 107 4.62 16.39 2.04
N VAL A 108 5.58 15.61 2.56
CA VAL A 108 6.72 15.11 1.77
C VAL A 108 6.27 14.14 0.67
N ALA A 109 5.20 13.37 0.88
CA ALA A 109 4.63 12.51 -0.16
C ALA A 109 4.05 13.34 -1.31
N HIS A 110 3.24 14.37 -1.02
CA HIS A 110 2.68 15.25 -2.05
C HIS A 110 3.74 16.07 -2.78
N TYR A 111 4.70 16.64 -2.05
CA TYR A 111 5.81 17.39 -2.65
C TYR A 111 6.60 16.54 -3.65
N ASN A 112 6.97 15.31 -3.27
CA ASN A 112 7.69 14.43 -4.18
C ASN A 112 6.80 13.93 -5.34
N ARG A 113 5.51 13.72 -5.10
CA ARG A 113 4.59 13.30 -6.17
C ARG A 113 4.51 14.37 -7.26
N GLU A 114 4.40 15.64 -6.89
CA GLU A 114 4.33 16.73 -7.87
C GLU A 114 5.66 16.90 -8.63
N ARG A 115 6.80 16.68 -7.97
CA ARG A 115 8.11 16.68 -8.64
C ARG A 115 8.26 15.57 -9.66
N ILE A 116 7.81 14.35 -9.31
CA ILE A 116 7.79 13.20 -10.22
C ILE A 116 6.88 13.50 -11.42
N ARG A 117 5.68 14.01 -11.17
CA ARG A 117 4.70 14.35 -12.21
C ARG A 117 5.23 15.37 -13.22
N ARG A 118 6.00 16.36 -12.76
CA ARG A 118 6.60 17.41 -13.60
C ARG A 118 7.87 16.95 -14.34
N GLY A 119 8.36 15.74 -14.10
CA GLY A 119 9.62 15.27 -14.68
C GLY A 119 10.86 15.97 -14.12
N ALA A 120 10.79 16.49 -12.89
CA ALA A 120 11.98 17.06 -12.24
C ALA A 120 13.02 15.97 -11.94
N THR A 121 14.27 16.36 -11.69
CA THR A 121 15.32 15.41 -11.29
C THR A 121 15.00 14.75 -9.95
N VAL A 122 14.62 13.48 -9.98
CA VAL A 122 14.22 12.68 -8.81
C VAL A 122 14.95 11.34 -8.85
N ASP A 123 15.46 10.90 -7.69
CA ASP A 123 16.16 9.62 -7.58
C ASP A 123 15.16 8.46 -7.67
N LYS A 124 15.59 7.34 -8.26
CA LYS A 124 14.78 6.10 -8.34
C LYS A 124 14.25 5.64 -6.98
N THR A 125 15.03 5.82 -5.91
CA THR A 125 14.63 5.47 -4.54
C THR A 125 13.49 6.34 -4.02
N VAL A 126 13.44 7.61 -4.43
CA VAL A 126 12.36 8.54 -4.07
C VAL A 126 11.07 8.13 -4.78
N CYS A 127 11.11 7.74 -6.06
CA CYS A 127 9.94 7.23 -6.77
C CYS A 127 9.35 6.00 -6.08
N LYS A 128 10.18 4.99 -5.76
CA LYS A 128 9.74 3.78 -5.04
C LYS A 128 9.16 4.09 -3.66
N LYS A 129 9.83 4.96 -2.89
CA LYS A 129 9.31 5.40 -1.59
C LYS A 129 7.97 6.12 -1.76
N ASN A 130 7.86 7.03 -2.73
CA ASN A 130 6.64 7.81 -2.98
C ASN A 130 5.46 6.92 -3.33
N LEU A 131 5.64 5.94 -4.22
CA LEU A 131 4.63 4.94 -4.55
C LEU A 131 4.13 4.24 -3.27
N GLY A 132 5.03 3.70 -2.45
CA GLY A 132 4.65 3.04 -1.20
C GLY A 132 3.98 3.98 -0.17
N ARG A 133 4.29 5.29 -0.20
CA ARG A 133 3.58 6.28 0.64
C ARG A 133 2.15 6.49 0.13
N LEU A 134 1.99 6.72 -1.17
CA LEU A 134 0.69 6.99 -1.76
C LEU A 134 -0.25 5.78 -1.72
N THR A 135 0.26 4.56 -1.91
CA THR A 135 -0.52 3.33 -1.72
C THR A 135 -1.10 3.25 -0.31
N ARG A 136 -0.31 3.57 0.72
CA ARG A 136 -0.81 3.59 2.11
C ARG A 136 -1.86 4.68 2.34
N LEU A 137 -1.65 5.88 1.79
CA LEU A 137 -2.64 6.96 1.91
C LEU A 137 -3.96 6.59 1.22
N TRP A 138 -3.88 6.00 0.03
CA TRP A 138 -5.04 5.55 -0.72
C TRP A 138 -5.81 4.46 0.05
N LEU A 139 -5.13 3.44 0.58
CA LEU A 139 -5.77 2.38 1.36
C LEU A 139 -6.40 2.90 2.66
N LYS A 140 -5.78 3.88 3.33
CA LYS A 140 -6.37 4.52 4.51
C LYS A 140 -7.68 5.24 4.15
N ALA A 141 -7.69 6.00 3.06
CA ALA A 141 -8.88 6.68 2.57
C ALA A 141 -9.96 5.69 2.10
N GLU A 142 -9.57 4.59 1.46
CA GLU A 142 -10.50 3.57 0.99
C GLU A 142 -11.16 2.83 2.16
N GLN A 143 -10.41 2.48 3.21
CA GLN A 143 -10.98 1.89 4.43
C GLN A 143 -11.99 2.83 5.10
N GLU A 144 -11.67 4.12 5.17
CA GLU A 144 -12.58 5.15 5.69
C GLU A 144 -13.84 5.27 4.82
N ARG A 145 -13.70 5.26 3.50
CA ARG A 145 -14.83 5.30 2.56
C ARG A 145 -15.78 4.11 2.75
N GLN A 146 -15.23 2.91 2.90
CA GLN A 146 -16.01 1.68 3.13
C GLN A 146 -16.69 1.70 4.50
N HIS A 147 -16.00 2.19 5.55
CA HIS A 147 -16.59 2.36 6.87
C HIS A 147 -17.77 3.33 6.84
N ASN A 148 -17.59 4.48 6.18
CA ASN A 148 -18.65 5.50 6.07
C ASN A 148 -19.85 4.99 5.27
N TYR A 149 -19.65 4.19 4.22
CA TYR A 149 -20.76 3.55 3.51
C TYR A 149 -21.62 2.65 4.42
N LEU A 150 -20.99 1.84 5.27
CA LEU A 150 -21.72 0.98 6.21
C LEU A 150 -22.40 1.77 7.34
N LYS A 151 -21.82 2.91 7.73
CA LYS A 151 -22.33 3.78 8.79
C LYS A 151 -23.51 4.64 8.31
N ASP A 152 -23.36 5.27 7.15
CA ASP A 152 -24.33 6.21 6.58
C ASP A 152 -25.45 5.49 5.83
N GLY A 153 -25.17 4.25 5.39
CA GLY A 153 -26.07 3.46 4.55
C GLY A 153 -25.85 3.70 3.04
N PRO A 154 -26.65 3.05 2.19
CA PRO A 154 -26.54 3.19 0.74
C PRO A 154 -26.77 4.64 0.29
N TYR A 155 -25.85 5.16 -0.53
CA TYR A 155 -25.99 6.50 -1.13
C TYR A 155 -27.07 6.58 -2.22
N LEU A 156 -27.48 5.42 -2.75
CA LEU A 156 -28.58 5.32 -3.71
C LEU A 156 -29.90 5.18 -2.95
N SER A 157 -30.83 6.10 -3.18
CA SER A 157 -32.16 6.02 -2.56
C SER A 157 -32.97 4.88 -3.16
N ALA A 158 -33.93 4.36 -2.39
CA ALA A 158 -34.80 3.27 -2.87
C ALA A 158 -35.62 3.68 -4.10
N GLU A 159 -36.06 4.94 -4.17
CA GLU A 159 -36.83 5.47 -5.31
C GLU A 159 -35.97 5.50 -6.59
N GLU A 160 -34.75 6.02 -6.50
CA GLU A 160 -33.81 6.02 -7.63
C GLU A 160 -33.43 4.60 -8.06
N ALA A 161 -33.23 3.69 -7.09
CA ALA A 161 -32.94 2.30 -7.39
C ALA A 161 -34.09 1.63 -8.16
N VAL A 162 -35.35 1.87 -7.76
CA VAL A 162 -36.53 1.38 -8.48
C VAL A 162 -36.62 2.01 -9.87
N ALA A 163 -36.36 3.31 -10.01
CA ALA A 163 -36.38 3.98 -11.30
C ALA A 163 -35.32 3.41 -12.27
N ILE A 164 -34.09 3.19 -11.80
CA ILE A 164 -33.01 2.55 -12.57
C ILE A 164 -33.41 1.14 -12.97
N TYR A 165 -33.93 0.35 -12.02
CA TYR A 165 -34.36 -1.02 -12.27
C TYR A 165 -35.48 -1.09 -13.33
N THR A 166 -36.55 -0.32 -13.16
CA THR A 166 -37.68 -0.29 -14.09
C THR A 166 -37.27 0.18 -15.48
N THR A 167 -36.42 1.21 -15.57
CA THR A 167 -35.89 1.69 -16.85
C THR A 167 -35.08 0.61 -17.55
N THR A 168 -34.26 -0.13 -16.78
CA THR A 168 -33.46 -1.25 -17.31
C THR A 168 -34.36 -2.38 -17.81
N VAL A 169 -35.40 -2.76 -17.05
CA VAL A 169 -36.36 -3.80 -17.45
C VAL A 169 -37.07 -3.43 -18.76
N HIS A 170 -37.64 -2.24 -18.85
CA HIS A 170 -38.31 -1.78 -20.07
C HIS A 170 -37.36 -1.75 -21.28
N TRP A 171 -36.10 -1.32 -21.06
CA TRP A 171 -35.09 -1.36 -22.11
C TRP A 171 -34.83 -2.79 -22.60
N LEU A 172 -34.60 -3.74 -21.69
CA LEU A 172 -34.34 -5.14 -22.02
C LEU A 172 -35.52 -5.79 -22.77
N GLU A 173 -36.75 -5.51 -22.34
CA GLU A 173 -37.99 -5.98 -22.99
C GLU A 173 -38.15 -5.39 -24.39
N SER A 174 -37.91 -4.09 -24.57
CA SER A 174 -38.00 -3.42 -25.87
C SER A 174 -37.01 -4.02 -26.89
N ARG A 175 -35.85 -4.47 -26.40
CA ARG A 175 -34.81 -5.13 -27.20
C ARG A 175 -35.02 -6.63 -27.34
N LYS A 176 -36.07 -7.19 -26.70
CA LYS A 176 -36.39 -8.63 -26.68
C LYS A 176 -35.18 -9.48 -26.28
N ILE A 177 -34.41 -9.01 -25.28
CA ILE A 177 -33.20 -9.70 -24.83
C ILE A 177 -33.59 -10.95 -24.04
N THR A 178 -33.10 -12.11 -24.47
CA THR A 178 -33.22 -13.35 -23.71
C THR A 178 -32.15 -13.41 -22.62
N PRO A 179 -32.51 -13.72 -21.36
CA PRO A 179 -31.53 -13.86 -20.28
C PRO A 179 -30.45 -14.92 -20.59
N ILE A 180 -29.21 -14.63 -20.20
CA ILE A 180 -28.10 -15.59 -20.31
C ILE A 180 -28.36 -16.73 -19.33
N ILE A 181 -28.43 -17.96 -19.84
CA ILE A 181 -28.61 -19.16 -19.02
C ILE A 181 -27.28 -19.62 -18.41
N PHE A 182 -27.37 -20.36 -17.30
CA PHE A 182 -26.20 -21.04 -16.75
C PHE A 182 -25.57 -21.98 -17.79
N PRO A 183 -24.23 -22.08 -17.90
CA PRO A 183 -23.58 -22.98 -18.84
C PRO A 183 -24.07 -24.43 -18.68
N PRO A 184 -24.75 -25.02 -19.67
CA PRO A 184 -25.29 -26.37 -19.54
C PRO A 184 -24.15 -27.38 -19.42
N LEU A 185 -24.42 -28.57 -18.85
CA LEU A 185 -23.38 -29.59 -18.63
C LEU A 185 -22.59 -29.90 -19.91
N ASN A 186 -23.29 -30.05 -21.04
CA ASN A 186 -22.73 -30.36 -22.34
C ASN A 186 -22.90 -29.19 -23.32
N TYR A 187 -22.21 -28.08 -23.09
CA TYR A 187 -22.22 -26.96 -24.02
C TYR A 187 -21.19 -27.14 -25.14
N LYS A 188 -21.63 -26.96 -26.39
CA LYS A 188 -20.81 -27.20 -27.59
C LYS A 188 -19.52 -26.36 -27.65
N HIS A 189 -19.50 -25.19 -27.01
CA HIS A 189 -18.39 -24.24 -27.11
C HIS A 189 -17.57 -24.10 -25.82
N ASP A 190 -17.84 -24.90 -24.78
CA ASP A 190 -17.14 -24.80 -23.49
C ASP A 190 -15.62 -24.89 -23.63
N THR A 191 -15.14 -25.89 -24.36
CA THR A 191 -13.69 -26.12 -24.54
C THR A 191 -13.02 -24.98 -25.29
N LYS A 192 -13.71 -24.38 -26.28
CA LYS A 192 -13.19 -23.22 -27.01
C LYS A 192 -13.06 -22.00 -26.12
N LEU A 193 -14.07 -21.73 -25.28
CA LEU A 193 -14.03 -20.62 -24.34
C LEU A 193 -12.94 -20.81 -23.28
N LEU A 194 -12.79 -22.04 -22.77
CA LEU A 194 -11.73 -22.38 -21.83
C LEU A 194 -10.34 -22.13 -22.44
N ILE A 195 -10.08 -22.61 -23.66
CA ILE A 195 -8.79 -22.41 -24.34
C ILE A 195 -8.50 -20.90 -24.49
N LEU A 196 -9.48 -20.11 -24.96
CA LEU A 196 -9.31 -18.66 -25.08
C LEU A 196 -8.99 -18.00 -23.73
N ALA A 197 -9.64 -18.41 -22.64
CA ALA A 197 -9.36 -17.89 -21.31
C ALA A 197 -7.95 -18.26 -20.83
N LEU A 198 -7.54 -19.52 -20.99
CA LEU A 198 -6.22 -20.01 -20.61
C LEU A 198 -5.09 -19.34 -21.41
N GLU A 199 -5.30 -19.07 -22.71
CA GLU A 199 -4.37 -18.29 -23.53
C GLU A 199 -4.16 -16.90 -22.96
N ARG A 200 -5.24 -16.19 -22.61
CA ARG A 200 -5.16 -14.84 -22.01
C ARG A 200 -4.43 -14.84 -20.68
N LEU A 201 -4.64 -15.86 -19.84
CA LEU A 201 -3.91 -15.99 -18.57
C LEU A 201 -2.41 -16.25 -18.79
N LYS A 202 -2.06 -17.07 -19.79
CA LYS A 202 -0.67 -17.41 -20.12
C LYS A 202 0.11 -16.23 -20.73
N GLU A 203 -0.55 -15.36 -21.50
CA GLU A 203 0.08 -14.19 -22.15
C GLU A 203 0.84 -13.31 -21.14
N GLY A 204 0.27 -13.10 -19.94
CA GLY A 204 0.87 -12.27 -18.88
C GLY A 204 2.25 -12.74 -18.38
N TYR A 205 2.57 -14.02 -18.57
CA TYR A 205 3.81 -14.63 -18.09
C TYR A 205 4.89 -14.79 -19.16
N THR A 206 4.55 -14.59 -20.44
CA THR A 206 5.45 -14.85 -21.58
C THR A 206 6.69 -13.93 -21.58
N VAL A 207 6.56 -12.73 -21.03
CA VAL A 207 7.62 -11.71 -21.00
C VAL A 207 8.48 -11.78 -19.74
N MET A 208 8.06 -12.55 -18.72
CA MET A 208 8.69 -12.52 -17.40
C MET A 208 9.84 -13.54 -17.29
N SER A 209 11.06 -13.03 -17.05
CA SER A 209 12.26 -13.88 -16.85
C SER A 209 12.30 -14.56 -15.48
N ARG A 210 11.60 -14.02 -14.47
CA ARG A 210 11.60 -14.56 -13.10
C ARG A 210 10.18 -14.70 -12.59
N LEU A 211 9.83 -15.91 -12.19
CA LEU A 211 8.50 -16.26 -11.67
C LEU A 211 8.58 -16.52 -10.17
N ASN A 212 7.64 -15.93 -9.43
CA ASN A 212 7.42 -16.22 -8.01
C ASN A 212 6.66 -17.55 -7.84
N GLN A 213 6.38 -17.96 -6.59
CA GLN A 213 5.71 -19.24 -6.32
C GLN A 213 4.26 -19.26 -6.84
N SER A 214 3.47 -18.20 -6.57
CA SER A 214 2.07 -18.07 -7.00
C SER A 214 1.93 -18.16 -8.53
N GLN A 215 2.85 -17.53 -9.27
CA GLN A 215 2.87 -17.54 -10.72
C GLN A 215 3.23 -18.92 -11.30
N ARG A 216 4.09 -19.70 -10.63
CA ARG A 216 4.37 -21.09 -11.03
C ARG A 216 3.18 -22.00 -10.75
N GLU A 217 2.49 -21.80 -9.64
CA GLU A 217 1.25 -22.49 -9.31
C GLU A 217 0.17 -22.19 -10.36
N GLU A 218 0.02 -20.93 -10.76
CA GLU A 218 -0.90 -20.53 -11.83
C GLU A 218 -0.58 -21.22 -13.16
N LEU A 219 0.69 -21.21 -13.59
CA LEU A 219 1.10 -21.90 -14.82
C LEU A 219 0.83 -23.42 -14.72
N GLY A 220 1.10 -24.04 -13.58
CA GLY A 220 0.79 -25.45 -13.36
C GLY A 220 -0.72 -25.75 -13.44
N LEU A 221 -1.56 -24.88 -12.89
CA LEU A 221 -3.03 -25.02 -12.99
C LEU A 221 -3.53 -24.82 -14.41
N ILE A 222 -2.92 -23.90 -15.17
CA ILE A 222 -3.22 -23.67 -16.58
C ILE A 222 -2.85 -24.91 -17.40
N GLU A 223 -1.65 -25.46 -17.22
CA GLU A 223 -1.20 -26.68 -17.90
C GLU A 223 -2.12 -27.88 -17.59
N GLN A 224 -2.47 -28.08 -16.31
CA GLN A 224 -3.43 -29.12 -15.92
C GLN A 224 -4.81 -28.92 -16.57
N ALA A 225 -5.26 -27.67 -16.75
CA ALA A 225 -6.52 -27.37 -17.42
C ALA A 225 -6.47 -27.62 -18.93
N TYR A 226 -5.30 -27.50 -19.57
CA TYR A 226 -5.09 -27.91 -20.96
C TYR A 226 -5.09 -29.44 -21.10
N ASP A 227 -4.46 -30.15 -20.17
CA ASP A 227 -4.35 -31.61 -20.20
C ASP A 227 -5.69 -32.30 -19.91
N ASN A 228 -6.48 -31.78 -18.97
CA ASN A 228 -7.81 -32.30 -18.62
C ASN A 228 -8.90 -31.20 -18.62
N PRO A 229 -9.35 -30.73 -19.79
CA PRO A 229 -10.30 -29.62 -19.89
C PRO A 229 -11.69 -29.96 -19.33
N HIS A 230 -12.11 -31.23 -19.37
CA HIS A 230 -13.42 -31.63 -18.86
C HIS A 230 -13.48 -31.57 -17.32
N GLU A 231 -12.42 -31.99 -16.64
CA GLU A 231 -12.31 -31.85 -15.18
C GLU A 231 -12.24 -30.38 -14.77
N ALA A 232 -11.44 -29.58 -15.49
CA ALA A 232 -11.35 -28.14 -15.26
C ALA A 232 -12.72 -27.45 -15.41
N LEU A 233 -13.47 -27.73 -16.49
CA LEU A 233 -14.82 -27.21 -16.70
C LEU A 233 -15.81 -27.65 -15.61
N SER A 234 -15.73 -28.91 -15.17
CA SER A 234 -16.55 -29.41 -14.06
C SER A 234 -16.26 -28.64 -12.77
N ARG A 235 -14.98 -28.39 -12.47
CA ARG A 235 -14.55 -27.57 -11.32
C ARG A 235 -15.04 -26.13 -11.42
N ILE A 236 -14.90 -25.48 -12.58
CA ILE A 236 -15.39 -24.11 -12.83
C ILE A 236 -16.90 -24.05 -12.58
N LYS A 237 -17.69 -24.93 -13.20
CA LYS A 237 -19.16 -24.95 -13.02
C LYS A 237 -19.54 -25.21 -11.57
N ARG A 238 -18.81 -26.08 -10.86
CA ARG A 238 -19.01 -26.33 -9.42
C ARG A 238 -18.75 -25.07 -8.59
N HIS A 239 -17.66 -24.34 -8.86
CA HIS A 239 -17.36 -23.08 -8.17
C HIS A 239 -18.44 -22.02 -8.45
N LEU A 240 -18.89 -21.85 -9.69
CA LEU A 240 -19.99 -20.95 -10.04
C LEU A 240 -21.28 -21.27 -9.25
N LEU A 241 -21.58 -22.56 -9.06
CA LEU A 241 -22.78 -22.98 -8.31
C LEU A 241 -22.63 -22.80 -6.79
N GLN A 242 -21.49 -23.19 -6.22
CA GLN A 242 -21.35 -23.39 -4.77
C GLN A 242 -20.58 -22.28 -4.06
N GLN A 243 -19.59 -21.66 -4.71
CA GLN A 243 -18.68 -20.71 -4.06
C GLN A 243 -19.32 -19.33 -3.95
N ARG A 244 -19.38 -18.79 -2.73
CA ARG A 244 -19.86 -17.43 -2.42
C ARG A 244 -18.88 -16.61 -1.59
N THR A 245 -17.85 -17.26 -1.05
CA THR A 245 -16.76 -16.63 -0.31
C THR A 245 -15.45 -16.96 -1.03
N PHE A 246 -14.61 -15.94 -1.17
CA PHE A 246 -13.37 -15.98 -1.94
C PHE A 246 -12.19 -15.61 -1.03
N LYS A 247 -10.97 -15.92 -1.47
CA LYS A 247 -9.77 -15.50 -0.74
C LYS A 247 -9.53 -14.00 -0.86
N GLU A 248 -8.61 -13.49 -0.04
CA GLU A 248 -8.21 -12.09 -0.13
C GLU A 248 -7.52 -11.80 -1.46
N VAL A 249 -7.73 -10.60 -1.97
CA VAL A 249 -7.12 -10.12 -3.22
C VAL A 249 -6.01 -9.13 -2.85
N GLY A 250 -4.80 -9.39 -3.34
CA GLY A 250 -3.67 -8.49 -3.20
C GLY A 250 -3.88 -7.20 -3.99
N ILE A 251 -3.30 -6.10 -3.54
CA ILE A 251 -3.32 -4.83 -4.27
C ILE A 251 -1.93 -4.20 -4.29
N GLU A 252 -1.49 -3.87 -5.49
CA GLU A 252 -0.31 -3.05 -5.75
C GLU A 252 -0.71 -1.87 -6.63
N PHE A 253 0.22 -0.94 -6.85
CA PHE A 253 -0.01 0.18 -7.76
C PHE A 253 1.09 0.22 -8.82
N MET A 254 0.67 0.29 -10.08
CA MET A 254 1.54 0.63 -11.19
C MET A 254 1.67 2.15 -11.25
N ASP A 255 2.90 2.66 -11.16
CA ASP A 255 3.16 4.11 -11.26
C ASP A 255 3.44 4.50 -12.71
N LEU A 256 2.53 5.27 -13.30
CA LEU A 256 2.70 5.86 -14.64
C LEU A 256 3.28 7.29 -14.56
N TYR A 257 3.86 7.65 -13.42
CA TYR A 257 4.46 8.95 -13.03
C TYR A 257 3.50 10.14 -13.01
N SER A 258 2.42 10.10 -13.79
CA SER A 258 1.34 11.08 -13.83
C SER A 258 0.20 10.69 -12.88
N HIS A 259 -0.30 9.48 -13.02
CA HIS A 259 -1.29 8.84 -12.16
C HIS A 259 -0.82 7.44 -11.76
N MET A 260 -1.56 6.78 -10.89
CA MET A 260 -1.29 5.40 -10.48
C MET A 260 -2.51 4.55 -10.78
N ILE A 261 -2.27 3.30 -11.17
CA ILE A 261 -3.33 2.34 -11.49
C ILE A 261 -3.25 1.20 -10.48
N PRO A 262 -4.36 0.84 -9.80
CA PRO A 262 -4.38 -0.33 -8.94
C PRO A 262 -4.22 -1.60 -9.77
N VAL A 263 -3.38 -2.51 -9.31
CA VAL A 263 -3.16 -3.84 -9.89
C VAL A 263 -3.57 -4.84 -8.83
N TYR A 264 -4.58 -5.64 -9.14
CA TYR A 264 -5.13 -6.64 -8.23
C TYR A 264 -4.50 -8.01 -8.50
N ASP A 265 -4.13 -8.70 -7.43
CA ASP A 265 -3.58 -10.05 -7.48
C ASP A 265 -4.59 -11.03 -6.87
N VAL A 266 -5.22 -11.81 -7.74
CA VAL A 266 -6.30 -12.76 -7.40
C VAL A 266 -5.73 -14.17 -7.33
N GLU A 267 -6.32 -15.03 -6.49
CA GLU A 267 -5.88 -16.42 -6.38
C GLU A 267 -5.89 -17.15 -7.74
N PRO A 268 -4.83 -17.89 -8.11
CA PRO A 268 -4.73 -18.57 -9.40
C PRO A 268 -5.93 -19.44 -9.78
N LEU A 269 -6.51 -20.16 -8.82
CA LEU A 269 -7.67 -21.03 -9.07
C LEU A 269 -8.95 -20.23 -9.33
N GLU A 270 -9.13 -19.11 -8.62
CA GLU A 270 -10.24 -18.18 -8.81
C GLU A 270 -10.09 -17.43 -10.14
N LYS A 271 -8.87 -17.13 -10.59
CA LYS A 271 -8.60 -16.52 -11.90
C LYS A 271 -9.00 -17.38 -13.10
N ILE A 272 -8.97 -18.70 -12.95
CA ILE A 272 -9.36 -19.65 -14.03
C ILE A 272 -10.89 -19.78 -14.13
N THR A 273 -11.61 -19.55 -13.03
CA THR A 273 -13.08 -19.71 -12.94
C THR A 273 -13.79 -18.50 -13.51
#